data_AF-A0A3C1RRS4-F1
#
_entry.id   AF-A0A3C1RRS4-F1
#
_cell.length_a   1.000
_cell.length_b   1.000
_cell.length_c   1.000
_cell.angle_alpha   90.00
_cell.angle_beta   90.00
_cell.angle_gamma   90.00
#
_symmetry.space_group_name_H-M   'P 1'
#
loop_
_entity.id
_entity.type
_entity.pdbx_description
1 polymer ?
#
loop_
_entity_poly.entity_id
_entity_poly.type
_entity_poly.pdbx_seq_one_letter_code
_entity_poly.pdbx_strand_id
1 'polypeptide(L)'
;GFLRYNFNPAQIFMGDGGAYFMGFTLAGVGVIGLVKTTVITSVILPYLILAVPILDMSVVILDRIRHGKSPFIADKRHLHHRLLDAGLSQRRTVLFIYSLTLWVGSLALAFSGIPSGLAYLLGATGLLGYTSWQALKRARL
;
A
#
# COMPACT_ATOMS: atom_id res chain seq x y z
N GLY A 1 6.38 8.75 -20.06
CA GLY A 1 5.37 8.45 -19.02
C GLY A 1 5.51 9.41 -17.86
N PHE A 2 4.41 9.67 -17.14
CA PHE A 2 4.28 10.66 -16.05
C PHE A 2 5.46 10.68 -15.06
N LEU A 3 5.91 9.50 -14.61
CA LEU A 3 6.99 9.37 -13.62
C LEU A 3 8.30 10.04 -14.04
N ARG A 4 8.64 10.11 -15.34
CA ARG A 4 9.87 10.79 -15.80
C ARG A 4 9.90 12.27 -15.41
N TYR A 5 8.74 12.91 -15.34
CA TYR A 5 8.59 14.34 -15.04
C TYR A 5 8.14 14.59 -13.59
N ASN A 6 7.60 13.58 -12.91
CA ASN A 6 7.19 13.67 -11.50
C ASN A 6 8.26 13.20 -10.51
N PHE A 7 9.27 12.44 -10.96
CA PHE A 7 10.36 11.99 -10.09
C PHE A 7 11.20 13.17 -9.59
N ASN A 8 11.65 13.11 -8.33
CA ASN A 8 12.26 14.25 -7.65
C ASN A 8 13.56 14.75 -8.34
N PRO A 9 13.65 16.05 -8.74
CA PRO A 9 12.69 17.14 -8.49
C PRO A 9 11.49 17.15 -9.44
N ALA A 10 10.28 17.20 -8.88
CA ALA A 10 9.04 17.11 -9.65
C ALA A 10 8.82 18.36 -10.51
N GLN A 11 8.60 18.16 -11.81
CA GLN A 11 8.27 19.20 -12.79
C GLN A 11 6.76 19.31 -13.02
N ILE A 12 6.03 18.20 -12.84
CA ILE A 12 4.57 18.13 -12.93
C ILE A 12 4.03 17.36 -11.72
N PHE A 13 2.86 17.77 -11.23
CA PHE A 13 2.13 17.11 -10.16
C PHE A 13 0.88 16.43 -10.70
N MET A 14 0.50 15.30 -10.11
CA MET A 14 -0.66 14.52 -10.55
C MET A 14 -1.99 15.26 -10.30
N GLY A 15 -2.04 16.04 -9.22
CA GLY A 15 -3.26 16.67 -8.73
C GLY A 15 -4.33 15.66 -8.32
N ASP A 16 -5.47 16.16 -7.87
CA ASP A 16 -6.59 15.31 -7.41
C ASP A 16 -7.24 14.55 -8.57
N GLY A 17 -7.33 15.17 -9.76
CA GLY A 17 -7.91 14.54 -10.94
C GLY A 17 -7.19 13.26 -11.36
N GLY A 18 -5.86 13.27 -11.40
CA GLY A 18 -5.08 12.07 -11.73
C GLY A 18 -5.11 11.02 -10.62
N ALA A 19 -5.05 11.45 -9.36
CA ALA A 19 -5.07 10.54 -8.22
C ALA A 19 -6.40 9.79 -8.09
N TYR A 20 -7.53 10.50 -8.23
CA TYR A 20 -8.87 9.89 -8.20
C TYR A 20 -9.11 8.98 -9.40
N PHE A 21 -8.66 9.38 -10.59
CA PHE A 21 -8.76 8.53 -11.78
C PHE A 21 -8.02 7.20 -11.58
N MET A 22 -6.75 7.24 -11.14
CA MET A 22 -5.96 6.03 -10.89
C MET A 22 -6.57 5.15 -9.80
N GLY A 23 -7.05 5.76 -8.70
CA GLY A 23 -7.72 5.04 -7.62
C GLY A 23 -9.00 4.33 -8.10
N PHE A 24 -9.84 5.04 -8.85
CA PHE A 24 -11.08 4.49 -9.41
C PHE A 24 -10.79 3.33 -10.38
N THR A 25 -9.82 3.48 -11.28
CA THR A 25 -9.45 2.42 -12.23
C THR A 25 -8.91 1.18 -11.51
N LEU A 26 -8.03 1.34 -10.51
CA LEU A 26 -7.51 0.20 -9.74
C LEU A 26 -8.61 -0.52 -8.96
N ALA A 27 -9.55 0.22 -8.36
CA ALA A 27 -10.71 -0.36 -7.70
C ALA A 27 -11.59 -1.15 -8.68
N GLY A 28 -11.89 -0.58 -9.86
CA GLY A 28 -12.66 -1.24 -10.90
C GLY A 28 -12.02 -2.53 -11.39
N VAL A 29 -10.70 -2.52 -11.64
CA VAL A 29 -9.94 -3.72 -12.01
C VAL A 29 -9.98 -4.77 -10.90
N GLY A 30 -9.86 -4.37 -9.63
CA GLY A 30 -9.97 -5.26 -8.48
C GLY A 30 -11.33 -5.96 -8.41
N VAL A 31 -12.43 -5.21 -8.59
CA VAL A 31 -13.79 -5.76 -8.60
C VAL A 31 -13.96 -6.75 -9.76
N ILE A 32 -13.58 -6.39 -10.98
CA ILE A 32 -13.68 -7.28 -12.15
C ILE A 32 -12.84 -8.55 -11.94
N GLY A 33 -11.65 -8.42 -11.34
CA GLY A 33 -10.78 -9.54 -11.01
C GLY A 33 -11.42 -10.54 -10.04
N LEU A 34 -12.11 -10.05 -9.01
CA LEU A 34 -12.80 -10.85 -8.00
C LEU A 34 -14.05 -11.57 -8.55
N VAL A 35 -14.72 -10.98 -9.53
CA VAL A 35 -15.94 -11.56 -10.16
C VAL A 35 -15.63 -12.82 -10.98
N LYS A 36 -14.37 -13.07 -11.35
CA LYS A 36 -13.96 -14.31 -12.06
C LYS A 36 -13.89 -15.56 -11.16
N THR A 37 -14.17 -15.43 -9.87
CA THR A 37 -14.29 -16.54 -8.91
C THR A 37 -15.75 -16.98 -8.78
N THR A 38 -16.01 -18.28 -8.62
CA THR A 38 -17.37 -18.87 -8.52
C THR A 38 -18.30 -18.05 -7.61
N VAL A 39 -19.55 -17.81 -8.05
CA VAL A 39 -20.54 -16.88 -7.44
C VAL A 39 -20.67 -17.04 -5.91
N ILE A 40 -20.57 -18.28 -5.40
CA ILE A 40 -20.62 -18.56 -3.96
C ILE A 40 -19.38 -18.02 -3.24
N THR A 41 -18.20 -18.16 -3.84
CA THR A 41 -16.91 -17.69 -3.31
C THR A 41 -16.77 -16.17 -3.41
N SER A 42 -17.25 -15.55 -4.50
CA SER A 42 -17.16 -14.10 -4.71
C SER A 42 -18.12 -13.30 -3.81
N VAL A 43 -19.19 -13.91 -3.28
CA VAL A 43 -20.06 -13.28 -2.28
C VAL A 43 -19.62 -13.61 -0.86
N ILE A 44 -19.39 -14.87 -0.51
CA ILE A 44 -19.17 -15.29 0.89
C ILE A 44 -17.75 -14.98 1.37
N LEU A 45 -16.74 -15.12 0.51
CA LEU A 45 -15.34 -14.98 0.92
C LEU A 45 -14.95 -13.55 1.32
N PRO A 46 -15.42 -12.47 0.65
CA PRO A 46 -15.18 -11.10 1.11
C PRO A 46 -15.78 -10.83 2.49
N TYR A 47 -17.00 -11.29 2.79
CA TYR A 47 -17.58 -11.10 4.11
C TYR A 47 -16.84 -11.87 5.20
N LEU A 48 -16.35 -13.09 4.91
CA LEU A 48 -15.54 -13.88 5.84
C LEU A 48 -14.16 -13.26 6.10
N ILE A 49 -13.48 -12.79 5.05
CA ILE A 49 -12.18 -12.11 5.18
C ILE A 49 -12.34 -10.78 5.91
N LEU A 50 -13.41 -10.03 5.62
CA LEU A 50 -13.68 -8.74 6.23
C LEU A 50 -14.34 -8.84 7.61
N ALA A 51 -14.79 -10.01 8.05
CA ALA A 51 -15.44 -10.19 9.34
C ALA A 51 -14.54 -9.71 10.50
N VAL A 52 -13.25 -10.07 10.48
CA VAL A 52 -12.29 -9.66 11.52
C VAL A 52 -12.04 -8.13 11.47
N PRO A 53 -11.70 -7.51 10.32
CA PRO A 53 -11.60 -6.05 10.20
C PRO A 53 -12.87 -5.28 10.56
N ILE A 54 -14.05 -5.80 10.19
CA ILE A 54 -15.34 -5.18 10.49
C ILE A 54 -15.58 -5.22 11.99
N LEU A 55 -15.33 -6.35 12.64
CA LEU A 55 -15.48 -6.48 14.09
C LEU A 55 -14.46 -5.59 14.82
N ASP A 56 -13.20 -5.55 14.38
CA ASP A 56 -12.15 -4.71 14.96
C ASP A 56 -12.47 -3.21 14.82
N MET A 57 -12.86 -2.76 13.62
CA MET A 57 -13.35 -1.39 13.43
C MET A 57 -14.58 -1.09 14.25
N SER A 58 -15.52 -2.02 14.34
CA SER A 58 -16.76 -1.83 15.11
C SER A 58 -16.46 -1.66 16.60
N VAL A 59 -15.56 -2.48 17.16
CA VAL A 59 -15.12 -2.38 18.56
C VAL A 59 -14.40 -1.05 18.81
N VAL A 60 -13.51 -0.63 17.91
CA VAL A 60 -12.77 0.64 18.03
C VAL A 60 -13.70 1.86 17.89
N ILE A 61 -14.67 1.82 16.97
CA ILE A 61 -15.66 2.89 16.80
C ILE A 61 -16.55 2.98 18.04
N LEU A 62 -17.03 1.85 18.55
CA LEU A 62 -17.86 1.81 19.76
C LEU A 62 -17.08 2.30 20.99
N ASP A 63 -15.82 1.94 21.14
CA ASP A 63 -14.97 2.39 22.24
C ASP A 63 -14.65 3.89 22.14
N ARG A 64 -14.41 4.42 20.93
CA ARG A 64 -14.21 5.86 20.70
C ARG A 64 -15.47 6.68 20.95
N ILE A 65 -16.65 6.17 20.56
CA ILE A 65 -17.94 6.81 20.85
C ILE A 65 -18.18 6.85 22.37
N ARG A 66 -17.89 5.74 23.09
CA ARG A 66 -17.98 5.68 24.55
C ARG A 66 -17.06 6.68 25.26
N HIS A 67 -15.93 7.02 24.64
CA HIS A 67 -14.97 7.99 25.17
C HIS A 67 -15.05 9.40 24.51
N GLY A 68 -16.10 9.68 23.72
CA GLY A 68 -16.35 11.01 23.14
C GLY A 68 -15.35 11.49 22.08
N LYS A 69 -14.59 10.58 21.43
CA LYS A 69 -13.56 10.92 20.42
C LYS A 69 -14.05 10.66 18.99
N SER A 70 -13.80 11.59 18.06
CA SER A 70 -14.26 11.49 16.67
C SER A 70 -13.47 10.46 15.84
N PRO A 71 -14.12 9.53 15.12
CA PRO A 71 -13.46 8.51 14.27
C PRO A 71 -12.87 9.04 12.96
N PHE A 72 -13.17 10.27 12.56
CA PHE A 72 -12.96 10.79 11.20
C PHE A 72 -11.73 11.70 11.02
N ILE A 73 -10.78 11.69 11.95
CA ILE A 73 -9.60 12.55 11.87
C ILE A 73 -8.50 11.85 11.05
N ALA A 74 -8.21 12.38 9.86
CA ALA A 74 -7.13 11.93 8.99
C ALA A 74 -5.77 12.10 9.69
N ASP A 75 -5.13 10.98 10.03
CA ASP A 75 -3.85 10.96 10.70
C ASP A 75 -2.73 11.37 9.72
N LYS A 76 -2.02 12.47 10.03
CA LYS A 76 -1.01 13.10 9.16
C LYS A 76 0.37 12.42 9.22
N ARG A 77 0.50 11.24 9.82
CA ARG A 77 1.78 10.53 10.02
C ARG A 77 1.91 9.30 9.12
N HIS A 78 1.76 9.49 7.81
CA HIS A 78 2.03 8.42 6.85
C HIS A 78 3.53 8.04 6.84
N LEU A 79 3.81 6.80 6.43
CA LEU A 79 5.15 6.20 6.38
C LEU A 79 6.19 7.09 5.68
N HIS A 80 5.80 7.82 4.64
CA HIS A 80 6.62 8.83 3.96
C HIS A 80 7.18 9.90 4.92
N HIS A 81 6.33 10.49 5.76
CA HIS A 81 6.76 11.53 6.70
C HIS A 81 7.66 10.94 7.78
N ARG A 82 7.31 9.77 8.32
CA ARG A 82 8.16 9.08 9.31
C ARG A 82 9.56 8.77 8.80
N LEU A 83 9.69 8.41 7.52
CA LEU A 83 10.99 8.14 6.90
C LEU A 83 11.78 9.42 6.66
N LEU A 84 11.13 10.51 6.24
CA LEU A 84 11.77 11.82 6.14
C LEU A 84 12.23 12.35 7.50
N ASP A 85 11.38 12.23 8.52
CA ASP A 85 11.69 12.63 9.90
C ASP A 85 12.84 11.80 10.50
N ALA A 86 13.02 10.56 10.03
CA ALA A 86 14.16 9.70 10.35
C ALA A 86 15.45 10.06 9.58
N GLY A 87 15.50 11.19 8.87
CA GLY A 87 16.69 11.70 8.19
C GLY A 87 16.91 11.17 6.76
N LEU A 88 15.92 10.49 6.16
CA LEU A 88 16.04 10.03 4.77
C LEU A 88 15.75 11.15 3.78
N SER A 89 16.47 11.15 2.67
CA SER A 89 16.14 12.04 1.55
C SER A 89 14.86 11.57 0.85
N GLN A 90 14.06 12.53 0.36
CA GLN A 90 12.81 12.24 -0.34
C GLN A 90 12.95 11.22 -1.48
N ARG A 91 14.05 11.27 -2.25
CA ARG A 91 14.35 10.26 -3.29
C ARG A 91 14.41 8.84 -2.74
N ARG A 92 15.06 8.65 -1.59
CA ARG A 92 15.21 7.33 -0.95
C ARG A 92 13.92 6.87 -0.32
N THR A 93 13.18 7.78 0.31
CA THR A 93 11.84 7.49 0.83
C THR A 93 10.94 6.95 -0.28
N VAL A 94 10.93 7.58 -1.46
CA VAL A 94 10.15 7.12 -2.61
C VAL A 94 10.65 5.76 -3.12
N LEU A 95 11.97 5.55 -3.25
CA LEU A 95 12.53 4.26 -3.68
C LEU A 95 12.20 3.12 -2.70
N PHE A 96 12.22 3.40 -1.39
CA PHE A 96 11.81 2.45 -0.36
C PHE A 96 10.33 2.09 -0.52
N ILE A 97 9.46 3.08 -0.70
CA ILE A 97 8.03 2.85 -0.92
C ILE A 97 7.81 2.04 -2.21
N TYR A 98 8.54 2.32 -3.29
CA TYR A 98 8.47 1.50 -4.51
C TYR A 98 8.90 0.06 -4.29
N SER A 99 9.99 -0.17 -3.54
CA SER A 99 10.44 -1.52 -3.19
C SER A 99 9.40 -2.29 -2.38
N LEU A 100 8.74 -1.61 -1.43
CA LEU A 100 7.71 -2.21 -0.59
C LEU A 100 6.46 -2.56 -1.42
N THR A 101 5.99 -1.64 -2.27
CA THR A 101 4.84 -1.90 -3.16
C THR A 101 5.12 -3.06 -4.12
N LEU A 102 6.33 -3.14 -4.68
CA LEU A 102 6.74 -4.23 -5.57
C LEU A 102 6.79 -5.57 -4.80
N TRP A 103 7.26 -5.56 -3.56
CA TRP A 103 7.29 -6.74 -2.70
C TRP A 103 5.90 -7.28 -2.39
N VAL A 104 4.97 -6.42 -1.97
CA VAL A 104 3.58 -6.81 -1.71
C VAL A 104 2.89 -7.31 -2.99
N GLY A 105 3.10 -6.65 -4.13
CA GLY A 105 2.57 -7.10 -5.42
C GLY A 105 3.11 -8.47 -5.82
N SER A 106 4.41 -8.71 -5.65
CA SER A 106 5.05 -10.00 -5.95
C SER A 106 4.57 -11.11 -5.02
N LEU A 107 4.33 -10.79 -3.75
CA LEU A 107 3.74 -11.70 -2.77
C LEU A 107 2.35 -12.16 -3.23
N ALA A 108 1.51 -11.22 -3.70
CA ALA A 108 0.20 -11.57 -4.26
C ALA A 108 0.30 -12.47 -5.50
N LEU A 109 1.25 -12.21 -6.40
CA LEU A 109 1.48 -13.08 -7.58
C LEU A 109 1.91 -14.49 -7.17
N ALA A 110 2.77 -14.61 -6.16
CA ALA A 110 3.19 -15.90 -5.62
C ALA A 110 2.03 -16.68 -5.00
N PHE A 111 1.20 -16.01 -4.17
CA PHE A 111 0.00 -16.63 -3.60
C PHE A 111 -1.04 -17.03 -4.65
N SER A 112 -1.14 -16.28 -5.75
CA SER A 112 -2.02 -16.60 -6.87
C SER A 112 -1.57 -17.83 -7.68
N GLY A 113 -0.44 -18.46 -7.34
CA GLY A 113 0.06 -19.65 -8.04
C GLY A 113 0.69 -19.37 -9.41
N ILE A 114 1.03 -18.10 -9.71
CA ILE A 114 1.71 -17.75 -10.95
C ILE A 114 3.15 -18.29 -10.90
N PRO A 115 3.62 -19.08 -11.88
CA PRO A 115 4.94 -19.74 -11.83
C PRO A 115 6.12 -18.77 -11.62
N SER A 116 6.04 -17.59 -12.23
CA SER A 116 7.04 -16.53 -12.08
C SER A 116 6.91 -15.72 -10.79
N GLY A 117 5.82 -15.89 -10.03
CA GLY A 117 5.52 -15.13 -8.81
C GLY A 117 6.59 -15.30 -7.73
N LEU A 118 7.10 -16.53 -7.56
CA LEU A 118 8.20 -16.80 -6.62
C LEU A 118 9.50 -16.10 -7.02
N ALA A 119 9.83 -16.09 -8.32
CA ALA A 119 11.03 -15.40 -8.82
C ALA A 119 10.94 -13.87 -8.58
N TYR A 120 9.78 -13.27 -8.85
CA TYR A 120 9.54 -11.86 -8.55
C TYR A 120 9.61 -11.58 -7.05
N LEU A 121 9.05 -12.46 -6.21
CA LEU A 121 9.09 -12.30 -4.75
C LEU A 121 10.52 -12.35 -4.21
N LEU A 122 11.35 -13.28 -4.67
CA LEU A 122 12.75 -13.37 -4.27
C LEU A 122 13.52 -12.09 -4.65
N GLY A 123 13.37 -11.63 -5.90
CA GLY A 123 14.00 -10.39 -6.36
C GLY A 123 13.53 -9.17 -5.57
N ALA A 124 12.22 -9.07 -5.33
CA ALA A 124 11.62 -8.00 -4.56
C ALA A 124 12.09 -7.99 -3.10
N THR A 125 12.26 -9.16 -2.50
CA THR A 125 12.73 -9.31 -1.11
C THR A 125 14.17 -8.83 -0.99
N GLY A 126 15.04 -9.19 -1.94
CA GLY A 126 16.41 -8.68 -1.99
C GLY A 126 16.45 -7.16 -2.16
N LEU A 127 15.62 -6.61 -3.05
CA LEU A 127 15.55 -5.18 -3.30
C LEU A 127 15.01 -4.39 -2.09
N LEU A 128 13.96 -4.89 -1.42
CA LEU A 128 13.43 -4.32 -0.19
C LEU A 128 14.44 -4.42 0.97
N GLY A 129 15.15 -5.55 1.10
CA GLY A 129 16.20 -5.72 2.09
C GLY A 129 17.33 -4.69 1.88
N TYR A 130 17.73 -4.46 0.63
CA TYR A 130 18.73 -3.47 0.28
C TYR A 130 18.29 -2.03 0.59
N THR A 131 17.08 -1.63 0.21
CA THR A 131 16.55 -0.28 0.50
C THR A 131 16.34 -0.08 2.01
N SER A 132 15.89 -1.11 2.73
CA SER A 132 15.76 -1.10 4.19
C SER A 132 17.11 -0.94 4.88
N TRP A 133 18.12 -1.70 4.46
CA TRP A 133 19.48 -1.59 5.00
C TRP A 133 20.09 -0.22 4.75
N GLN A 134 19.92 0.32 3.54
CA GLN A 134 20.34 1.68 3.23
C GLN A 134 19.61 2.73 4.09
N ALA A 135 18.32 2.53 4.35
CA ALA A 135 17.53 3.40 5.18
C ALA A 135 18.04 3.40 6.64
N LEU A 136 18.23 2.20 7.21
CA LEU A 136 18.69 2.02 8.58
C LEU A 136 20.11 2.53 8.82
N LYS A 137 21.03 2.34 7.86
CA LYS A 137 22.40 2.87 7.97
C LYS A 137 22.47 4.39 8.08
N ARG A 138 21.47 5.10 7.58
CA ARG A 138 21.47 6.56 7.50
C ARG A 138 20.53 7.24 8.48
N ALA A 139 19.56 6.51 9.03
CA ALA A 139 18.72 6.94 10.14
C ALA A 139 19.45 6.89 11.51
N ARG A 140 20.69 6.36 11.57
CA ARG A 140 21.54 6.28 12.77
C ARG A 140 22.64 7.36 12.82
N LEU A 141 22.37 8.55 12.31
CA LEU A 141 23.17 9.76 12.53
C LEU A 141 22.32 10.76 13.32
#